data_AF-A6FEE1-F1
#
_entry.id   AF-A6FEE1-F1
#
_cell.length_a   1.000
_cell.length_b   1.000
_cell.length_c   1.000
_cell.angle_alpha   90.00
_cell.angle_beta   90.00
_cell.angle_gamma   90.00
#
_symmetry.space_group_name_H-M   'P 1'
#
loop_
_entity.id
_entity.type
_entity.pdbx_description
1 polymer ?
#
loop_
_entity_poly.entity_id
_entity_poly.type
_entity_poly.pdbx_seq_one_letter_code
_entity_poly.pdbx_strand_id
1 'polypeptide(L)'
;LNDPQLQGAQFYARADNLAEWFKQVEKRLGSLSQRLSASVGQYRINTDLSGDQGAEQSTFTESGSMVKTPWLEIDNVFWEARGSSWALYHYLKAARVDFKGVLEKKNALASVDQIILELEASLQPVGSPMILNGAGFGFFANHSLVMANYLSRANAAVIDLRRLLEQG
;
A
#
# COMPACT_ATOMS: atom_id res chain seq x y z
N LEU A 1 34.48 31.42 -2.31
CA LEU A 1 33.15 30.96 -1.87
C LEU A 1 33.30 29.60 -1.20
N ASN A 2 33.92 29.55 -0.02
CA ASN A 2 34.03 28.34 0.80
C ASN A 2 33.77 28.78 2.24
N ASP A 3 32.60 28.43 2.75
CA ASP A 3 32.21 28.71 4.13
C ASP A 3 32.52 27.46 4.98
N PRO A 4 33.47 27.50 5.94
CA PRO A 4 33.88 26.34 6.73
C PRO A 4 32.81 25.82 7.71
N GLN A 5 31.66 26.51 7.85
CA GLN A 5 30.59 26.14 8.79
C GLN A 5 29.59 25.10 8.25
N LEU A 6 29.70 24.69 6.99
CA LEU A 6 28.92 23.56 6.43
C LEU A 6 29.67 22.22 6.56
N GLN A 7 30.42 22.02 7.65
CA GLN A 7 30.99 20.72 7.97
C GLN A 7 29.90 19.75 8.44
N GLY A 8 29.31 19.07 7.45
CA GLY A 8 28.83 17.69 7.58
C GLY A 8 27.64 17.49 8.49
N ALA A 9 26.43 17.63 7.95
CA ALA A 9 25.34 16.76 8.39
C ALA A 9 25.73 15.31 8.04
N GLN A 10 26.48 14.67 8.94
CA GLN A 10 26.81 13.25 8.85
C GLN A 10 25.50 12.47 8.92
N PHE A 11 25.12 11.80 7.83
CA PHE A 11 23.93 10.97 7.79
C PHE A 11 24.20 9.71 8.62
N TYR A 12 23.80 9.74 9.89
CA TYR A 12 23.84 8.55 10.72
C TYR A 12 22.63 7.67 10.37
N ALA A 13 22.91 6.54 9.73
CA ALA A 13 21.96 5.46 9.52
C ALA A 13 21.60 4.85 10.89
N ARG A 14 20.62 5.46 11.57
CA ARG A 14 20.13 4.99 12.87
C ARG A 14 18.83 4.20 12.71
N ALA A 15 18.64 3.23 13.59
CA ALA A 15 17.46 2.33 13.56
C ALA A 15 16.14 3.07 13.83
N ASP A 16 16.15 4.10 14.68
CA ASP A 16 14.98 4.92 15.02
C ASP A 16 14.47 5.73 13.81
N ASN A 17 15.38 6.37 13.07
CA ASN A 17 15.05 7.09 11.85
C ASN A 17 14.46 6.14 10.78
N LEU A 18 15.03 4.93 10.66
CA LEU A 18 14.55 3.92 9.74
C LEU A 18 13.16 3.40 10.13
N ALA A 19 12.92 3.15 11.42
CA ALA A 19 11.62 2.72 11.93
C ALA A 19 10.52 3.78 11.69
N GLU A 20 10.82 5.06 11.94
CA GLU A 20 9.86 6.15 11.68
C GLU A 20 9.60 6.33 10.17
N TRP A 21 10.59 6.10 9.31
CA TRP A 21 10.35 6.05 7.86
C TRP A 21 9.45 4.88 7.48
N PHE A 22 9.69 3.67 8.01
CA PHE A 22 8.84 2.50 7.77
C PHE A 22 7.40 2.70 8.23
N LYS A 23 7.16 3.47 9.29
CA LYS A 23 5.81 3.87 9.71
C LYS A 23 5.09 4.74 8.68
N GLN A 24 5.81 5.57 7.93
CA GLN A 24 5.23 6.33 6.82
C GLN A 24 4.95 5.41 5.62
N VAL A 25 5.86 4.48 5.33
CA VAL A 25 5.67 3.46 4.29
C VAL A 25 4.44 2.60 4.60
N GLU A 26 4.26 2.18 5.86
CA GLU A 26 3.10 1.47 6.37
C GLU A 26 1.79 2.20 6.00
N LYS A 27 1.66 3.47 6.41
CA LYS A 27 0.46 4.25 6.13
C LYS A 27 0.18 4.40 4.63
N ARG A 28 1.23 4.60 3.82
CA ARG A 28 1.10 4.75 2.36
C ARG A 28 0.63 3.46 1.71
N LEU A 29 1.27 2.33 2.00
CA LEU A 29 0.88 1.03 1.42
C LEU A 29 -0.54 0.62 1.84
N GLY A 30 -0.91 0.84 3.11
CA GLY A 30 -2.26 0.59 3.61
C GLY A 30 -3.31 1.42 2.86
N SER A 31 -3.07 2.73 2.70
CA SER A 31 -3.96 3.62 1.95
C SER A 31 -4.12 3.21 0.49
N LEU A 32 -3.01 2.90 -0.21
CA LEU A 32 -3.04 2.46 -1.60
C LEU A 32 -3.81 1.14 -1.78
N SER A 33 -3.53 0.14 -0.93
CA SER A 33 -4.22 -1.14 -0.93
C SER A 33 -5.73 -0.99 -0.71
N GLN A 34 -6.13 -0.14 0.24
CA GLN A 34 -7.54 0.11 0.54
C GLN A 34 -8.25 0.82 -0.62
N ARG A 35 -7.62 1.83 -1.23
CA ARG A 35 -8.17 2.54 -2.39
C ARG A 35 -8.31 1.62 -3.60
N LEU A 36 -7.31 0.79 -3.87
CA LEU A 36 -7.37 -0.22 -4.93
C LEU A 36 -8.50 -1.23 -4.68
N SER A 37 -8.63 -1.75 -3.47
CA SER A 37 -9.72 -2.67 -3.10
C SER A 37 -11.11 -2.02 -3.26
N ALA A 38 -11.24 -0.75 -2.85
CA ALA A 38 -12.48 -0.01 -3.00
C ALA A 38 -12.85 0.28 -4.46
N SER A 39 -11.86 0.47 -5.34
CA SER A 39 -12.06 0.76 -6.77
C SER A 39 -12.68 -0.40 -7.57
N VAL A 40 -12.70 -1.62 -7.02
CA VAL A 40 -13.26 -2.81 -7.67
C VAL A 40 -14.76 -2.95 -7.39
N GLY A 41 -15.34 -2.11 -6.52
CA GLY A 41 -16.75 -2.20 -6.15
C GLY A 41 -17.02 -3.46 -5.32
N GLN A 42 -16.54 -3.48 -4.08
CA GLN A 42 -17.01 -4.47 -3.11
C GLN A 42 -18.48 -4.21 -2.80
N TYR A 43 -19.29 -5.27 -2.74
CA TYR A 43 -20.67 -5.20 -2.27
C TYR A 43 -20.65 -4.69 -0.82
N ARG A 44 -20.89 -3.39 -0.62
CA ARG A 44 -21.07 -2.83 0.72
C ARG A 44 -22.46 -3.22 1.18
N ILE A 45 -22.54 -4.09 2.19
CA ILE A 45 -23.78 -4.26 2.95
C ILE A 45 -24.06 -2.91 3.60
N ASN A 46 -25.21 -2.33 3.30
CA ASN A 46 -25.57 -1.02 3.82
C ASN A 46 -25.94 -1.18 5.30
N THR A 47 -24.99 -0.90 6.20
CA THR A 47 -25.18 -1.01 7.65
C THR A 47 -25.69 0.28 8.29
N ASP A 48 -26.19 1.24 7.50
CA ASP A 48 -26.66 2.55 7.97
C ASP A 48 -27.77 2.46 9.05
N LEU A 49 -28.44 1.31 9.17
CA LEU A 49 -29.47 1.02 10.20
C LEU A 49 -29.01 0.02 11.27
N SER A 50 -27.74 -0.41 11.26
CA SER A 50 -27.22 -1.43 12.18
C SER A 50 -26.97 -0.83 13.57
N GLY A 51 -28.04 -0.56 14.31
CA GLY A 51 -27.98 -0.03 15.67
C GLY A 51 -29.19 0.77 16.12
N ASP A 52 -30.12 1.14 15.22
CA ASP A 52 -31.27 1.97 15.57
C ASP A 52 -32.54 1.12 15.71
N GLN A 53 -32.94 0.84 16.96
CA GLN A 53 -34.07 -0.06 17.28
C GLN A 53 -35.46 0.53 16.95
N GLY A 54 -35.54 1.75 16.39
CA GLY A 54 -36.79 2.46 16.14
C GLY A 54 -36.97 3.04 14.73
N ALA A 55 -36.07 2.77 13.78
CA ALA A 55 -36.15 3.38 12.45
C ALA A 55 -37.00 2.54 11.48
N GLU A 56 -38.30 2.85 11.38
CA GLU A 56 -39.12 2.39 10.23
C GLU A 56 -38.93 3.35 9.05
N GLN A 57 -38.20 2.90 8.02
CA GLN A 57 -37.98 3.65 6.79
C GLN A 57 -39.23 3.57 5.88
N SER A 58 -39.80 4.73 5.54
CA SER A 58 -40.99 4.84 4.68
C SER A 58 -40.71 4.82 3.17
N THR A 59 -39.49 4.47 2.74
CA THR A 59 -39.10 4.48 1.32
C THR A 59 -38.20 3.28 1.04
N PHE A 60 -38.41 2.60 -0.09
CA PHE A 60 -37.61 1.45 -0.49
C PHE A 60 -36.16 1.86 -0.76
N THR A 61 -35.24 1.43 0.11
CA THR A 61 -33.80 1.57 -0.08
C THR A 61 -33.24 0.18 -0.40
N GLU A 62 -32.60 -0.01 -1.57
CA GLU A 62 -31.93 -1.27 -1.89
C GLU A 62 -30.94 -1.65 -0.78
N SER A 63 -31.05 -2.87 -0.24
CA SER A 63 -30.23 -3.39 0.87
C SER A 63 -28.74 -3.55 0.53
N GLY A 64 -28.35 -3.23 -0.70
CA GLY A 64 -26.99 -3.03 -1.14
C GLY A 64 -27.02 -2.17 -2.38
N SER A 65 -26.36 -1.01 -2.36
CA SER A 65 -26.10 -0.27 -3.59
C SER A 65 -24.76 -0.73 -4.16
N MET A 66 -24.76 -1.17 -5.41
CA MET A 66 -23.51 -1.34 -6.16
C MET A 66 -23.01 0.05 -6.52
N VAL A 67 -22.28 0.70 -5.62
CA VAL A 67 -21.57 1.95 -5.92
C VAL A 67 -20.45 1.61 -6.90
N LYS A 68 -20.77 1.62 -8.21
CA LYS A 68 -19.75 1.56 -9.26
C LYS A 68 -19.00 2.89 -9.23
N THR A 69 -17.77 2.86 -8.73
CA THR A 69 -16.81 3.95 -8.92
C THR A 69 -16.77 4.30 -10.42
N PRO A 70 -16.85 5.58 -10.81
CA PRO A 70 -16.71 5.97 -12.21
C PRO A 70 -15.45 5.36 -12.82
N TRP A 71 -15.54 4.80 -14.03
CA TRP A 71 -14.42 4.09 -14.68
C TRP A 71 -13.12 4.90 -14.76
N LEU A 72 -13.21 6.23 -14.93
CA LEU A 72 -12.05 7.11 -14.95
C LEU A 72 -11.35 7.23 -13.59
N GLU A 73 -12.08 7.12 -12.49
CA GLU A 73 -11.49 7.14 -11.14
C GLU A 73 -10.74 5.83 -10.83
N ILE A 74 -11.19 4.71 -11.41
CA ILE A 74 -10.53 3.41 -11.28
C ILE A 74 -9.12 3.45 -11.90
N ASP A 75 -9.02 3.91 -13.15
CA ASP A 75 -7.74 4.04 -13.85
C ASP A 75 -6.79 4.99 -13.11
N ASN A 76 -7.29 6.14 -12.66
CA ASN A 76 -6.50 7.11 -11.90
C ASN A 76 -5.92 6.49 -10.63
N VAL A 77 -6.74 5.79 -9.83
CA VAL A 77 -6.29 5.13 -8.60
C VAL A 77 -5.24 4.05 -8.91
N PHE A 78 -5.45 3.26 -9.95
CA PHE A 78 -4.51 2.20 -10.33
C PHE A 78 -3.15 2.77 -10.73
N TRP A 79 -3.12 3.77 -11.62
CA TRP A 79 -1.87 4.33 -12.11
C TRP A 79 -1.14 5.15 -11.04
N GLU A 80 -1.86 5.87 -10.18
CA GLU A 80 -1.26 6.54 -9.01
C GLU A 80 -0.63 5.52 -8.05
N ALA A 81 -1.35 4.44 -7.75
CA ALA A 81 -0.81 3.38 -6.91
C ALA A 81 0.42 2.74 -7.54
N ARG A 82 0.39 2.46 -8.85
CA ARG A 82 1.52 1.87 -9.58
C ARG A 82 2.75 2.77 -9.56
N GLY A 83 2.58 4.07 -9.81
CA GLY A 83 3.67 5.05 -9.71
C GLY A 83 4.24 5.14 -8.30
N SER A 84 3.37 5.15 -7.28
CA SER A 84 3.77 5.17 -5.88
C SER A 84 4.54 3.91 -5.47
N SER A 85 4.08 2.73 -5.90
CA SER A 85 4.75 1.45 -5.67
C SER A 85 6.11 1.37 -6.36
N TRP A 86 6.23 1.92 -7.57
CA TRP A 86 7.51 2.02 -8.27
C TRP A 86 8.53 2.87 -7.49
N ALA A 87 8.09 4.03 -6.97
CA ALA A 87 8.96 4.88 -6.15
C ALA A 87 9.37 4.16 -4.86
N LEU A 88 8.43 3.53 -4.16
CA LEU A 88 8.71 2.77 -2.93
C LEU A 88 9.65 1.59 -3.17
N TYR A 89 9.51 0.87 -4.29
CA TYR A 89 10.40 -0.22 -4.67
C TYR A 89 11.86 0.26 -4.74
N HIS A 90 12.12 1.38 -5.42
CA HIS A 90 13.48 1.93 -5.52
C HIS A 90 13.98 2.50 -4.21
N TYR A 91 13.12 3.18 -3.44
CA TYR A 91 13.49 3.69 -2.11
C TYR A 91 13.85 2.56 -1.15
N LEU A 92 13.15 1.42 -1.19
CA LEU A 92 13.48 0.26 -0.37
C LEU A 92 14.79 -0.39 -0.80
N LYS A 93 15.07 -0.47 -2.10
CA LYS A 93 16.37 -0.96 -2.59
C LYS A 93 17.52 -0.06 -2.13
N ALA A 94 17.33 1.26 -2.17
CA ALA A 94 18.30 2.21 -1.63
C ALA A 94 18.47 2.06 -0.11
N ALA A 95 17.35 2.07 0.64
CA ALA A 95 17.36 1.91 2.10
C ALA A 95 18.00 0.59 2.54
N ARG A 96 17.78 -0.50 1.80
CA ARG A 96 18.44 -1.80 2.05
C ARG A 96 19.96 -1.69 2.01
N VAL A 97 20.51 -0.92 1.06
CA VAL A 97 21.95 -0.71 0.92
C VAL A 97 22.46 0.26 1.99
N ASP A 98 21.82 1.43 2.12
CA ASP A 98 22.26 2.50 3.00
C ASP A 98 22.19 2.12 4.48
N PHE A 99 21.20 1.29 4.86
CA PHE A 99 21.00 0.81 6.22
C PHE A 99 21.42 -0.65 6.42
N LYS A 100 22.18 -1.25 5.49
CA LYS A 100 22.56 -2.67 5.53
C LYS A 100 23.10 -3.10 6.90
N GLY A 101 24.03 -2.34 7.47
CA GLY A 101 24.62 -2.67 8.77
C GLY A 101 23.64 -2.59 9.95
N VAL A 102 22.62 -1.73 9.89
CA VAL A 102 21.54 -1.69 10.89
C VAL A 102 20.61 -2.89 10.71
N LEU A 103 20.23 -3.16 9.47
CA LEU A 103 19.34 -4.27 9.12
C LEU A 103 19.95 -5.63 9.47
N GLU A 104 21.26 -5.82 9.25
CA GLU A 104 21.99 -7.04 9.66
C GLU A 104 22.00 -7.22 11.17
N LYS A 105 22.32 -6.16 11.93
CA LYS A 105 22.32 -6.19 13.40
C LYS A 105 20.96 -6.57 13.99
N LYS A 106 19.87 -6.21 13.30
CA LYS A 106 18.49 -6.49 13.71
C LYS A 106 17.93 -7.79 13.10
N ASN A 107 18.68 -8.49 12.26
CA ASN A 107 18.19 -9.64 11.47
C ASN A 107 16.97 -9.29 10.59
N ALA A 108 16.97 -8.09 10.00
CA ALA A 108 15.86 -7.50 9.26
C ALA A 108 16.01 -7.57 7.73
N LEU A 109 17.16 -7.99 7.21
CA LEU A 109 17.43 -8.02 5.76
C LEU A 109 16.39 -8.83 4.98
N ALA A 110 16.05 -10.02 5.47
CA ALA A 110 15.07 -10.89 4.82
C ALA A 110 13.67 -10.24 4.75
N SER A 111 13.27 -9.51 5.79
CA SER A 111 12.00 -8.79 5.80
C SER A 111 11.98 -7.66 4.77
N VAL A 112 13.07 -6.90 4.63
CA VAL A 112 13.19 -5.87 3.59
C VAL A 112 13.12 -6.49 2.20
N ASP A 113 13.83 -7.61 1.98
CA ASP A 113 13.82 -8.32 0.70
C ASP A 113 12.42 -8.83 0.33
N GLN A 114 11.64 -9.33 1.29
CA GLN A 114 10.27 -9.73 1.06
C GLN A 114 9.38 -8.56 0.64
N ILE A 115 9.53 -7.38 1.26
CA ILE A 115 8.75 -6.19 0.87
C ILE A 115 9.10 -5.77 -0.55
N ILE A 116 10.39 -5.77 -0.92
CA ILE A 116 10.86 -5.46 -2.27
C ILE A 116 10.25 -6.43 -3.29
N LEU A 117 10.23 -7.73 -2.99
CA LEU A 117 9.68 -8.77 -3.86
C LEU A 117 8.17 -8.56 -4.10
N GLU A 118 7.39 -8.27 -3.05
CA GLU A 118 5.95 -8.02 -3.18
C GLU A 118 5.66 -6.75 -3.99
N LEU A 119 6.47 -5.70 -3.82
CA LEU A 119 6.36 -4.48 -4.64
C LEU A 119 6.72 -4.75 -6.09
N GLU A 120 7.77 -5.51 -6.37
CA GLU A 120 8.15 -5.91 -7.73
C GLU A 120 7.04 -6.72 -8.41
N ALA A 121 6.43 -7.65 -7.67
CA ALA A 121 5.31 -8.43 -8.16
C ALA A 121 4.05 -7.55 -8.42
N SER A 122 3.85 -6.48 -7.66
CA SER A 122 2.79 -5.49 -7.93
C SER A 122 3.02 -4.69 -9.23
N LEU A 123 4.26 -4.64 -9.72
CA LEU A 123 4.70 -3.87 -10.88
C LEU A 123 4.82 -4.70 -12.17
N GLN A 124 4.35 -5.96 -12.15
CA GLN A 124 4.35 -6.80 -13.36
C GLN A 124 3.67 -6.09 -14.55
N PRO A 125 4.12 -6.34 -15.79
CA PRO A 125 3.56 -5.70 -16.97
C PRO A 125 2.04 -5.92 -17.08
N VAL A 126 1.29 -4.85 -17.34
CA VAL A 126 -0.13 -4.94 -17.64
C VAL A 126 -0.26 -5.13 -19.16
N GLY A 127 -0.77 -6.29 -19.58
CA GLY A 127 -0.94 -6.61 -21.01
C GLY A 127 -2.15 -5.95 -21.68
N SER A 128 -2.96 -5.23 -20.90
CA SER A 128 -4.10 -4.46 -21.40
C SER A 128 -3.76 -2.96 -21.41
N PRO A 129 -4.09 -2.21 -22.48
CA PRO A 129 -3.92 -0.76 -22.50
C PRO A 129 -4.85 -0.03 -21.52
N MET A 130 -5.90 -0.69 -21.02
CA MET A 130 -6.86 -0.16 -20.05
C MET A 130 -6.98 -1.05 -18.82
N ILE A 131 -7.25 -0.47 -17.66
CA ILE A 131 -7.40 -1.23 -16.41
C ILE A 131 -8.80 -1.82 -16.33
N LEU A 132 -8.87 -3.13 -16.41
CA LEU A 132 -10.09 -3.92 -16.24
C LEU A 132 -10.28 -4.33 -14.77
N ASN A 133 -11.43 -3.99 -14.21
CA ASN A 133 -11.92 -4.54 -12.94
C ASN A 133 -13.22 -5.31 -13.25
N GLY A 134 -13.07 -6.63 -13.40
CA GLY A 134 -14.19 -7.55 -13.56
C GLY A 134 -15.01 -7.77 -12.28
N ALA A 135 -16.02 -8.64 -12.38
CA ALA A 135 -16.66 -9.19 -11.18
C ALA A 135 -15.70 -10.19 -10.49
N GLY A 136 -15.81 -10.36 -9.17
CA GLY A 136 -14.87 -11.18 -8.38
C GLY A 136 -14.66 -12.63 -8.87
N PHE A 137 -15.66 -13.22 -9.54
CA PHE A 137 -15.60 -14.55 -10.17
C PHE A 137 -15.83 -14.51 -11.70
N GLY A 138 -15.64 -13.35 -12.35
CA GLY A 138 -15.88 -13.17 -13.77
C GLY A 138 -14.70 -13.58 -14.66
N PHE A 139 -14.94 -13.66 -15.98
CA PHE A 139 -13.91 -13.97 -16.98
C PHE A 139 -12.83 -12.87 -17.17
N PHE A 140 -13.05 -11.67 -16.64
CA PHE A 140 -12.16 -10.53 -16.80
C PHE A 140 -11.18 -10.42 -15.63
N ALA A 141 -9.97 -9.93 -15.92
CA ALA A 141 -8.96 -9.65 -14.90
C ALA A 141 -9.46 -8.60 -13.88
N ASN A 142 -8.95 -8.72 -12.64
CA ASN A 142 -9.17 -7.75 -11.57
C ASN A 142 -7.85 -7.09 -11.20
N HIS A 143 -7.34 -6.22 -12.08
CA HIS A 143 -6.01 -5.65 -11.94
C HIS A 143 -5.84 -4.89 -10.61
N SER A 144 -6.83 -4.08 -10.23
CA SER A 144 -6.77 -3.34 -8.96
C SER A 144 -6.76 -4.28 -7.76
N LEU A 145 -7.56 -5.34 -7.76
CA LEU A 145 -7.60 -6.30 -6.64
C LEU A 145 -6.29 -7.09 -6.53
N VAL A 146 -5.75 -7.54 -7.66
CA VAL A 146 -4.46 -8.25 -7.70
C VAL A 146 -3.37 -7.36 -7.14
N MET A 147 -3.29 -6.11 -7.59
CA MET A 147 -2.32 -5.14 -7.07
C MET A 147 -2.56 -4.84 -5.59
N ALA A 148 -3.81 -4.68 -5.16
CA ALA A 148 -4.16 -4.46 -3.74
C ALA A 148 -3.64 -5.60 -2.86
N ASN A 149 -3.77 -6.85 -3.30
CA ASN A 149 -3.27 -8.01 -2.57
C ASN A 149 -1.75 -7.99 -2.40
N TYR A 150 -0.99 -7.64 -3.44
CA TYR A 150 0.46 -7.44 -3.34
C TYR A 150 0.81 -6.33 -2.34
N LEU A 151 0.14 -5.17 -2.43
CA LEU A 151 0.40 -4.05 -1.52
C LEU A 151 -0.01 -4.34 -0.07
N SER A 152 -1.06 -5.13 0.14
CA SER A 152 -1.47 -5.59 1.46
C SER A 152 -0.43 -6.51 2.11
N ARG A 153 0.14 -7.45 1.35
CA ARG A 153 1.23 -8.31 1.85
C ARG A 153 2.51 -7.53 2.13
N ALA A 154 2.88 -6.59 1.24
CA ALA A 154 3.99 -5.68 1.48
C ALA A 154 3.76 -4.84 2.76
N ASN A 155 2.53 -4.35 2.98
CA ASN A 155 2.17 -3.59 4.18
C ASN A 155 2.31 -4.40 5.46
N ALA A 156 1.83 -5.65 5.47
CA ALA A 156 1.99 -6.55 6.61
C ALA A 156 3.47 -6.79 6.94
N ALA A 157 4.30 -7.07 5.93
CA ALA A 157 5.74 -7.23 6.11
C ALA A 157 6.43 -5.95 6.63
N VAL A 158 5.97 -4.76 6.22
CA VAL A 158 6.45 -3.48 6.78
C VAL A 158 6.09 -3.31 8.26
N ILE A 159 4.87 -3.68 8.66
CA ILE A 159 4.43 -3.61 10.07
C ILE A 159 5.32 -4.49 10.94
N ASP A 160 5.58 -5.72 10.51
CA ASP A 160 6.40 -6.67 11.25
C ASP A 160 7.87 -6.22 11.31
N LEU A 161 8.41 -5.73 10.19
CA LEU A 161 9.74 -5.13 10.14
C LEU A 161 9.88 -3.94 11.09
N ARG A 162 8.90 -3.03 11.11
CA ARG A 162 8.93 -1.86 12.01
C ARG A 162 8.95 -2.29 13.47
N ARG A 163 8.10 -3.25 13.87
CA ARG A 163 8.09 -3.79 15.23
C ARG A 163 9.44 -4.40 15.61
N LEU A 164 10.07 -5.14 14.70
CA LEU A 164 11.38 -5.74 14.90
C LEU A 164 12.48 -4.67 15.10
N LEU A 165 12.43 -3.58 14.33
CA LEU A 165 13.38 -2.45 14.47
C LEU A 165 13.20 -1.66 15.76
N GLU A 166 11.97 -1.57 16.28
CA GLU A 166 11.62 -0.87 17.54
C GLU A 166 11.96 -1.68 18.80
N GLN A 167 11.90 -3.02 18.72
CA GLN A 167 12.07 -3.92 19.88
C GLN A 167 13.48 -4.48 20.05
N GLY A 168 14.23 -4.67 18.95
CA GLY A 168 15.63 -5.11 18.98
C GLY A 168 16.57 -3.97 19.29
#